data_AF-A0A524AW83-F1
#
_entry.id   AF-A0A524AW83-F1
#
_cell.length_a   1.000
_cell.length_b   1.000
_cell.length_c   1.000
_cell.angle_alpha   90.00
_cell.angle_beta   90.00
_cell.angle_gamma   90.00
#
_symmetry.space_group_name_H-M   'P 1'
#
loop_
_entity.id
_entity.type
_entity.pdbx_description
1 polymer ?
#
loop_
_entity_poly.entity_id
_entity_poly.type
_entity_poly.pdbx_seq_one_letter_code
_entity_poly.pdbx_strand_id
1 'polypeptide(L)'
;MDEQPLRVMADANIIIAGVFKPRWFFEFFLATCRFELAPDPSREEVQANITLVRDVTDVPVALSALKARVDYLVTNDKDFHDDDTKAALEKDDVRVMLVGTLLAEVMGWASKDLEAIRHREWSDLLPFPYPESR
;
A
#
# COMPACT_ATOMS: atom_id res chain seq x y z
N MET A 1 28.09 3.65 -1.36
CA MET A 1 26.82 3.65 -2.10
C MET A 1 25.77 3.91 -1.05
N ASP A 2 25.14 5.08 -1.06
CA ASP A 2 23.97 5.30 -0.22
C ASP A 2 22.87 4.37 -0.73
N GLU A 3 22.43 3.43 0.09
CA GLU A 3 21.23 2.65 -0.19
C GLU A 3 20.06 3.62 -0.25
N GLN A 4 19.48 3.80 -1.44
CA GLN A 4 18.23 4.55 -1.56
C GLN A 4 17.15 3.81 -0.75
N PRO A 5 16.33 4.53 0.03
CA PRO A 5 15.29 3.89 0.83
C PRO A 5 14.22 3.29 -0.09
N LEU A 6 13.84 2.04 0.17
CA LEU A 6 12.76 1.36 -0.54
C LEU A 6 11.47 2.18 -0.50
N ARG A 7 10.85 2.38 -1.67
CA ARG A 7 9.58 3.08 -1.81
C ARG A 7 8.47 2.06 -2.04
N VAL A 8 7.56 1.98 -1.08
CA VAL A 8 6.44 1.04 -1.10
C VAL A 8 5.14 1.84 -1.08
N MET A 9 4.24 1.52 -2.02
CA MET A 9 2.87 2.04 -2.00
C MET A 9 1.90 0.94 -1.58
N ALA A 10 0.98 1.30 -0.69
CA ALA A 10 -0.16 0.47 -0.32
C ALA A 10 -1.45 1.25 -0.58
N ASP A 11 -2.42 0.62 -1.25
CA ASP A 11 -3.77 1.16 -1.37
C ASP A 11 -4.69 0.50 -0.33
N ALA A 12 -5.56 1.30 0.30
CA ALA A 12 -6.47 0.81 1.34
C ALA A 12 -7.80 1.57 1.36
N ASN A 13 -8.34 1.92 0.19
CA ASN A 13 -9.50 2.80 0.06
C ASN A 13 -10.76 2.36 0.85
N ILE A 14 -11.03 1.06 0.96
CA ILE A 14 -12.23 0.55 1.65
C ILE A 14 -11.97 0.19 3.12
N ILE A 15 -10.73 -0.20 3.46
CA ILE A 15 -10.38 -0.67 4.80
C ILE A 15 -10.23 0.49 5.78
N ILE A 16 -9.68 1.62 5.34
CA ILE A 16 -9.43 2.77 6.24
C ILE A 16 -10.74 3.32 6.82
N ALA A 17 -11.78 3.49 5.99
CA ALA A 17 -13.07 4.04 6.44
C ALA A 17 -13.89 3.05 7.31
N GLY A 18 -13.67 1.74 7.13
CA GLY A 18 -14.39 0.68 7.84
C GLY A 18 -13.74 0.24 9.15
N VAL A 19 -12.40 0.18 9.19
CA VAL A 19 -11.61 -0.41 10.29
C VAL A 19 -11.13 0.65 11.28
N PHE A 20 -10.76 1.85 10.82
CA PHE A 20 -10.33 2.92 11.71
C PHE A 20 -11.52 3.76 12.17
N LYS A 21 -12.34 3.17 13.05
CA LYS A 21 -13.36 3.91 13.79
C LYS A 21 -12.95 4.01 15.26
N PRO A 22 -12.78 5.23 15.80
CA PRO A 22 -13.02 6.54 15.17
C PRO A 22 -11.86 7.02 14.29
N ARG A 23 -12.11 7.98 13.37
CA ARG A 23 -11.12 8.51 12.40
C ARG A 23 -9.78 8.95 13.01
N TRP A 24 -9.79 9.44 14.26
CA TRP A 24 -8.55 9.83 14.95
C TRP A 24 -7.56 8.66 15.12
N PHE A 25 -8.03 7.41 15.15
CA PHE A 25 -7.17 6.23 15.23
C PHE A 25 -6.30 6.09 13.97
N PHE A 26 -6.87 6.42 12.80
CA PHE A 26 -6.14 6.41 11.52
C PHE A 26 -5.12 7.53 11.48
N GLU A 27 -5.52 8.73 11.87
CA GLU A 27 -4.64 9.91 11.91
C GLU A 27 -3.49 9.68 12.89
N PHE A 28 -3.75 9.04 14.03
CA PHE A 28 -2.71 8.64 14.97
C PHE A 28 -1.74 7.63 14.35
N PHE A 29 -2.26 6.54 13.76
CA PHE A 29 -1.44 5.54 13.10
C PHE A 29 -0.54 6.18 12.03
N LEU A 30 -1.11 7.01 11.15
CA LEU A 30 -0.36 7.77 10.15
C LEU A 30 0.71 8.66 10.79
N ALA A 31 0.41 9.36 11.89
CA ALA A 31 1.38 10.19 12.60
C ALA A 31 2.57 9.40 13.17
N THR A 32 2.41 8.09 13.40
CA THR A 32 3.52 7.20 13.81
C THR A 32 4.30 6.60 12.65
N CYS A 33 3.79 6.71 11.43
CA CYS A 33 4.43 6.17 10.24
C CYS A 33 5.23 7.25 9.50
N ARG A 34 6.36 6.85 8.91
CA ARG A 34 7.00 7.66 7.88
C ARG A 34 6.33 7.34 6.55
N PHE A 35 5.45 8.24 6.09
CA PHE A 35 4.74 8.08 4.82
C PHE A 35 4.79 9.37 4.00
N GLU A 36 4.52 9.23 2.70
CA GLU A 36 4.31 10.31 1.75
C GLU A 36 2.98 10.04 1.04
N LEU A 37 2.22 11.09 0.73
CA LEU A 37 1.05 10.95 -0.13
C LEU A 37 1.50 10.89 -1.60
N ALA A 38 1.12 9.83 -2.29
CA ALA A 38 1.34 9.75 -3.73
C ALA A 38 0.53 10.84 -4.46
N PRO A 39 1.05 11.42 -5.55
CA PRO A 39 0.34 12.45 -6.30
C PRO A 39 -0.86 11.85 -7.03
N ASP A 40 -2.04 12.46 -6.89
CA ASP A 40 -3.23 12.06 -7.64
C ASP A 40 -3.03 12.28 -9.15
N PRO A 41 -3.39 11.30 -10.00
CA PRO A 41 -3.40 11.49 -11.43
C PRO A 41 -4.57 12.40 -11.86
N SER A 42 -4.37 13.16 -12.93
CA SER A 42 -5.43 13.95 -13.54
C SER A 42 -6.45 13.04 -14.23
N ARG A 43 -7.65 13.56 -14.48
CA ARG A 43 -8.70 12.80 -15.19
C ARG A 43 -8.26 12.44 -16.62
N GLU A 44 -7.50 13.32 -17.25
CA GLU A 44 -6.95 13.12 -18.59
C GLU A 44 -5.90 12.01 -18.59
N GLU A 45 -5.03 11.97 -17.58
CA GLU A 45 -4.05 10.89 -17.41
C GLU A 45 -4.74 9.53 -17.19
N VAL A 46 -5.77 9.49 -16.34
CA VAL A 46 -6.58 8.27 -16.12
C VAL A 46 -7.24 7.83 -17.42
N GLN A 47 -7.87 8.76 -18.15
CA GLN A 47 -8.57 8.44 -19.39
C GLN A 47 -7.62 7.94 -20.50
N ALA A 48 -6.40 8.48 -20.57
CA ALA A 48 -5.37 8.05 -21.50
C ALA A 48 -4.82 6.65 -21.19
N ASN A 49 -4.97 6.17 -19.96
CA ASN A 49 -4.43 4.90 -19.48
C ASN A 49 -5.54 3.94 -19.00
N ILE A 50 -6.75 4.08 -19.53
CA ILE A 50 -7.93 3.30 -19.09
C ILE A 50 -7.76 1.77 -19.20
N THR A 51 -6.81 1.32 -20.01
CA THR A 51 -6.50 -0.11 -20.22
C THR A 51 -5.25 -0.57 -19.46
N LEU A 52 -4.70 0.27 -18.57
CA LEU A 52 -3.48 -0.04 -17.81
C LEU A 52 -3.69 -1.19 -16.81
N VAL A 53 -4.88 -1.23 -16.21
CA VAL A 53 -5.33 -2.27 -15.29
C VAL A 53 -6.66 -2.80 -15.80
N ARG A 54 -6.98 -4.05 -15.47
CA ARG A 54 -8.24 -4.68 -15.87
C ARG A 54 -9.48 -3.93 -15.36
N ASP A 55 -9.47 -3.52 -14.10
CA ASP A 55 -10.52 -2.68 -13.54
C ASP A 55 -10.16 -1.20 -13.71
N VAL A 56 -11.04 -0.46 -14.39
CA VAL A 56 -10.85 0.97 -14.65
C VAL A 56 -10.78 1.79 -13.35
N THR A 57 -11.43 1.32 -12.28
CA THR A 57 -11.41 2.00 -10.98
C THR A 57 -10.06 1.94 -10.28
N ASP A 58 -9.19 1.01 -10.70
CA ASP A 58 -7.83 0.82 -10.19
C ASP A 58 -6.75 1.56 -11.00
N VAL A 59 -7.09 2.06 -12.18
CA VAL A 59 -6.17 2.85 -13.03
C VAL A 59 -5.55 4.03 -12.26
N PRO A 60 -6.30 4.81 -11.45
CA PRO A 60 -5.70 5.89 -10.66
C PRO A 60 -4.61 5.41 -9.70
N VAL A 61 -4.80 4.24 -9.05
CA VAL A 61 -3.84 3.67 -8.11
C VAL A 61 -2.56 3.25 -8.83
N ALA A 62 -2.69 2.58 -9.98
CA ALA A 62 -1.56 2.21 -10.84
C ALA A 62 -0.75 3.44 -11.28
N LEU A 63 -1.43 4.48 -11.76
CA LEU A 63 -0.78 5.72 -12.19
C LEU A 63 -0.09 6.44 -11.03
N SER A 64 -0.70 6.48 -9.84
CA SER A 64 -0.08 7.05 -8.65
C SER A 64 1.22 6.31 -8.29
N ALA A 65 1.24 4.98 -8.37
CA ALA A 65 2.44 4.17 -8.12
C ALA A 65 3.56 4.52 -9.11
N LEU A 66 3.24 4.59 -10.40
CA LEU A 66 4.17 4.99 -11.47
C LEU A 66 4.73 6.40 -11.24
N LYS A 67 3.85 7.37 -10.96
CA LYS A 67 4.23 8.78 -10.74
C LYS A 67 5.08 8.96 -9.49
N ALA A 68 4.78 8.21 -8.43
CA ALA A 68 5.57 8.19 -7.22
C ALA A 68 6.92 7.44 -7.38
N ARG A 69 7.11 6.69 -8.48
CA ARG A 69 8.30 5.88 -8.76
C ARG A 69 8.61 4.92 -7.60
N VAL A 70 7.62 4.11 -7.25
CA VAL A 70 7.77 3.13 -6.18
C VAL A 70 8.45 1.87 -6.70
N ASP A 71 9.26 1.23 -5.87
CA ASP A 71 9.85 -0.06 -6.22
C ASP A 71 8.80 -1.18 -6.17
N TYR A 72 7.86 -1.05 -5.23
CA TYR A 72 6.83 -2.05 -4.97
C TYR A 72 5.43 -1.43 -4.80
N LEU A 73 4.47 -1.96 -5.56
CA LEU A 73 3.04 -1.79 -5.29
C LEU A 73 2.55 -2.99 -4.50
N VAL A 74 2.16 -2.77 -3.25
CA VAL A 74 1.76 -3.84 -2.33
C VAL A 74 0.25 -3.84 -2.22
N THR A 75 -0.37 -4.87 -2.78
CA THR A 75 -1.83 -5.01 -2.82
C THR A 75 -2.24 -6.48 -2.81
N ASN A 76 -3.39 -6.76 -2.22
CA ASN A 76 -4.05 -8.07 -2.30
C ASN A 76 -5.16 -8.09 -3.36
N ASP A 77 -5.38 -6.98 -4.07
CA ASP A 77 -6.37 -6.91 -5.14
C ASP A 77 -5.91 -7.74 -6.33
N LYS A 78 -6.72 -8.73 -6.70
CA LYS A 78 -6.44 -9.69 -7.76
C LYS A 78 -6.24 -9.03 -9.12
N ASP A 79 -6.87 -7.88 -9.37
CA ASP A 79 -6.84 -7.21 -10.67
C ASP A 79 -5.51 -6.47 -10.89
N PHE A 80 -4.67 -6.33 -9.86
CA PHE A 80 -3.26 -5.97 -10.00
C PHE A 80 -2.33 -7.17 -10.18
N HIS A 81 -2.84 -8.39 -9.94
CA HIS A 81 -2.03 -9.60 -9.95
C HIS A 81 -2.10 -10.40 -11.26
N ASP A 82 -2.87 -9.94 -12.24
CA ASP A 82 -2.88 -10.54 -13.57
C ASP A 82 -1.60 -10.20 -14.35
N ASP A 83 -1.27 -11.06 -15.33
CA ASP A 83 0.00 -10.99 -16.06
C ASP A 83 0.13 -9.69 -16.89
N ASP A 84 -0.96 -9.18 -17.46
CA ASP A 84 -0.93 -7.99 -18.30
C ASP A 84 -0.69 -6.74 -17.44
N THR A 85 -1.39 -6.61 -16.31
CA THR A 85 -1.20 -5.49 -15.36
C THR A 85 0.22 -5.50 -14.78
N LYS A 86 0.72 -6.67 -14.34
CA LYS A 86 2.10 -6.78 -13.84
C LYS A 86 3.12 -6.40 -14.89
N ALA A 87 2.98 -6.93 -16.11
CA ALA A 87 3.89 -6.63 -17.20
C ALA A 87 3.84 -5.15 -17.63
N ALA A 88 2.69 -4.49 -17.45
CA ALA A 88 2.59 -3.05 -17.70
C ALA A 88 3.35 -2.23 -16.67
N LEU A 89 3.22 -2.55 -15.37
CA LEU A 89 3.89 -1.84 -14.28
C LEU A 89 5.40 -2.12 -14.23
N GLU A 90 5.82 -3.34 -14.57
CA GLU A 90 7.23 -3.75 -14.56
C GLU A 90 8.06 -3.03 -15.64
N LYS A 91 7.44 -2.48 -16.69
CA LYS A 91 8.12 -1.62 -17.69
C LYS A 91 8.72 -0.36 -17.09
N ASP A 92 8.16 0.10 -15.99
CA ASP A 92 8.61 1.27 -15.23
C ASP A 92 9.23 0.84 -13.88
N ASP A 93 9.75 -0.38 -13.82
CA ASP A 93 10.43 -0.99 -12.66
C ASP A 93 9.56 -1.12 -11.40
N VAL A 94 8.22 -1.05 -11.53
CA VAL A 94 7.29 -1.22 -10.41
C VAL A 94 6.87 -2.67 -10.28
N ARG A 95 7.26 -3.33 -9.18
CA ARG A 95 6.88 -4.72 -8.89
C ARG A 95 5.61 -4.81 -8.04
N VAL A 96 4.62 -5.55 -8.51
CA VAL A 96 3.41 -5.83 -7.72
C VAL A 96 3.63 -7.03 -6.81
N MET A 97 3.39 -6.87 -5.50
CA MET A 97 3.55 -7.93 -4.51
C MET A 97 2.33 -8.06 -3.59
N LEU A 98 2.03 -9.28 -3.17
CA LEU A 98 1.14 -9.52 -2.02
C LEU A 98 1.84 -9.05 -0.75
N VAL A 99 1.06 -8.63 0.26
CA VAL A 99 1.60 -8.17 1.55
C VAL A 99 2.52 -9.22 2.17
N GLY A 100 2.05 -10.47 2.25
CA GLY A 100 2.83 -11.57 2.83
C GLY A 100 4.13 -11.86 2.07
N THR A 101 4.10 -11.76 0.74
CA THR A 101 5.26 -11.99 -0.12
C THR A 101 6.30 -10.89 0.06
N LEU A 102 5.89 -9.61 0.10
CA LEU A 102 6.79 -8.51 0.40
C LEU A 102 7.46 -8.70 1.77
N LEU A 103 6.67 -8.99 2.81
CA LEU A 103 7.19 -9.19 4.16
C LEU A 103 8.20 -10.34 4.21
N ALA A 104 7.93 -11.45 3.53
CA ALA A 104 8.84 -12.59 3.48
C ALA A 104 10.11 -12.31 2.68
N GLU A 105 9.96 -11.91 1.42
CA GLU A 105 11.05 -11.90 0.44
C GLU A 105 11.88 -10.62 0.48
N VAL A 106 11.25 -9.48 0.77
CA VAL A 106 11.90 -8.16 0.78
C VAL A 106 12.28 -7.76 2.20
N MET A 107 11.38 -7.96 3.17
CA MET A 107 11.63 -7.59 4.56
C MET A 107 12.29 -8.70 5.38
N GLY A 108 12.44 -9.91 4.82
CA GLY A 108 13.14 -11.03 5.46
C GLY A 108 12.39 -11.66 6.64
N TRP A 109 11.07 -11.52 6.71
CA TRP A 109 10.28 -12.06 7.81
C TRP A 109 10.21 -13.59 7.74
N ALA A 110 10.38 -14.24 8.89
CA ALA A 110 10.23 -15.69 8.97
C ALA A 110 8.74 -16.09 9.01
N SER A 111 8.44 -17.34 8.66
CA SER A 111 7.06 -17.87 8.68
C SER A 111 6.38 -17.72 10.04
N LYS A 112 7.13 -17.83 11.14
CA LYS A 112 6.60 -17.60 12.50
C LYS A 112 6.14 -16.16 12.71
N ASP A 113 6.81 -15.18 12.11
CA ASP A 113 6.52 -13.76 12.27
C ASP A 113 5.30 -13.38 11.42
N LEU A 114 5.20 -13.97 10.21
CA LEU A 114 4.02 -13.87 9.34
C LEU A 114 2.78 -14.48 10.01
N GLU A 115 2.90 -15.63 10.67
CA GLU A 115 1.79 -16.23 11.38
C GLU A 115 1.40 -15.41 12.61
N ALA A 116 2.37 -14.85 13.33
CA ALA A 116 2.10 -13.99 14.48
C ALA A 116 1.31 -12.72 14.10
N ILE A 117 1.55 -12.12 12.93
CA ILE A 117 0.78 -10.94 12.50
C ILE A 117 -0.62 -11.28 11.99
N ARG A 118 -0.88 -12.49 11.51
CA ARG A 118 -2.21 -12.90 11.04
C ARG A 118 -3.26 -12.87 12.14
N HIS A 119 -2.83 -13.12 13.38
CA HIS A 119 -3.69 -13.12 14.56
C HIS A 119 -3.51 -11.87 15.43
N ARG A 120 -2.73 -10.89 14.95
CA ARG A 120 -2.46 -9.68 15.72
C ARG A 120 -3.68 -8.78 15.73
N GLU A 121 -4.06 -8.36 16.92
CA GLU A 121 -5.10 -7.38 17.14
C GLU A 121 -4.51 -5.97 17.30
N TRP A 122 -5.35 -4.95 17.12
CA TRP A 122 -4.95 -3.57 17.38
C TRP A 122 -4.51 -3.35 18.83
N SER A 123 -5.07 -4.13 19.76
CA SER A 123 -4.72 -4.14 21.19
C SER A 123 -3.26 -4.54 21.42
N ASP A 124 -2.67 -5.38 20.56
CA ASP A 124 -1.27 -5.81 20.66
C ASP A 124 -0.27 -4.73 20.22
N LEU A 125 -0.75 -3.67 19.57
CA LEU A 125 0.05 -2.53 19.13
C LEU A 125 0.01 -1.35 20.14
N LEU A 126 -0.71 -1.52 21.26
CA LEU A 126 -0.81 -0.55 22.35
C LEU A 126 0.42 -0.58 23.28
N PRO A 127 0.79 0.53 23.96
CA PRO A 127 -0.02 1.71 24.23
C PRO A 127 -0.02 2.76 23.10
N PHE A 128 -1.22 3.14 22.66
CA PHE A 128 -1.45 4.43 22.04
C PHE A 128 -1.71 5.47 23.15
N PRO A 129 -1.11 6.67 23.10
CA PRO A 129 -1.42 7.72 24.06
C PRO A 129 -2.89 8.11 23.87
N TYR A 130 -3.75 7.72 24.82
CA TYR A 130 -5.02 8.40 25.00
C TYR A 130 -4.70 9.87 25.29
N PRO A 131 -5.25 10.86 24.57
CA PRO A 131 -5.35 12.18 25.15
C PRO A 131 -6.25 12.00 26.37
N GLU A 132 -5.71 12.26 27.56
CA GLU A 132 -6.54 12.39 28.76
C GLU A 132 -7.71 13.31 28.41
N SER A 133 -8.92 12.80 28.61
CA SER A 133 -10.16 13.55 28.47
C SER A 133 -10.03 14.90 29.17
N ARG A 134 -10.01 15.97 28.39
CA ARG A 134 -10.28 17.32 28.90
C ARG A 134 -11.77 17.51 29.09
#